data_AF-A0AAW0B0F3-F1
#
_entry.id   AF-A0AAW0B0F3-F1
#
_cell.length_a   1.000
_cell.length_b   1.000
_cell.length_c   1.000
_cell.angle_alpha   90.00
_cell.angle_beta   90.00
_cell.angle_gamma   90.00
#
_symmetry.space_group_name_H-M   'P 1'
#
loop_
_entity.id
_entity.type
_entity.pdbx_description
1 polymer ?
#
loop_
_entity_poly.entity_id
_entity_poly.type
_entity_poly.pdbx_seq_one_letter_code
_entity_poly.pdbx_strand_id
1 'polypeptide(L)'
;MSQANSFDLSDYTLPTTFPDHDSCFGSANTSSICQIPSAAMIAFLNITDPGSYLDTYCLDPPADSCAFGYCPNPDVASPAVRFSAYFTALVSALLVLYSPEDVENSFFAQLLNVYSLIIAAMVAISKHNLTKLHSVISLTLASSPLSLYLLAYVIRSLFGKPTRLDKVFGKEKLWNRAIVLFMLPLWAAVLSFTAMPTSVWHFQQAACDSVIADNSIVSLFFLPFIVFFYVYPEIGGTFLGLFLLAWGTCIYRLRKTIWAKKNRRFPLGRLWRKTVQHYPFLQFCTVILFPHFIWIFNIEIGLRFLSNRESFEATYGQLLAIFVTIPPFISLCRLLPRVPKWFVDLTWVRYLTCRRRMSRRNDNGSLDDGIPLKGGSVMEARRYEFDTLQSTDTKYSSVSLGEST
;
A
#
# COMPACT_ATOMS: atom_id res chain seq x y z
N MET A 1 -29.53 18.89 -17.33
CA MET A 1 -30.75 19.22 -16.56
C MET A 1 -31.00 18.09 -15.57
N SER A 2 -30.47 18.21 -14.37
CA SER A 2 -30.85 17.42 -13.20
C SER A 2 -30.86 18.42 -12.05
N GLN A 3 -32.05 18.85 -11.64
CA GLN A 3 -32.23 19.69 -10.46
C GLN A 3 -31.95 18.79 -9.25
N ALA A 4 -30.77 18.94 -8.66
CA ALA A 4 -30.53 18.45 -7.31
C ALA A 4 -31.39 19.31 -6.37
N ASN A 5 -32.45 18.71 -5.82
CA ASN A 5 -33.26 19.33 -4.78
C ASN A 5 -32.35 19.57 -3.58
N SER A 6 -32.07 20.84 -3.27
CA SER A 6 -31.51 21.25 -1.99
C SER A 6 -32.55 20.97 -0.92
N PHE A 7 -32.46 19.81 -0.29
CA PHE A 7 -33.24 19.47 0.89
C PHE A 7 -32.71 20.35 2.03
N ASP A 8 -33.50 21.35 2.44
CA ASP A 8 -33.16 22.25 3.53
C ASP A 8 -33.37 21.48 4.85
N LEU A 9 -32.28 20.91 5.37
CA LEU A 9 -32.22 20.07 6.57
C LEU A 9 -32.15 20.89 7.88
N SER A 10 -32.45 22.19 7.80
CA SER A 10 -32.23 23.17 8.87
C SER A 10 -33.27 23.15 10.01
N ASP A 11 -34.35 22.36 9.92
CA ASP A 11 -35.51 22.49 10.82
C ASP A 11 -35.79 21.31 11.78
N TYR A 12 -34.85 20.35 11.88
CA TYR A 12 -34.91 19.26 12.88
C TYR A 12 -33.64 19.22 13.74
N THR A 13 -33.33 20.32 14.41
CA THR A 13 -32.33 20.30 15.48
C THR A 13 -32.98 19.73 16.74
N LEU A 14 -32.75 18.43 16.99
CA LEU A 14 -32.88 17.91 18.35
C LEU A 14 -32.00 18.78 19.25
N PRO A 15 -32.50 19.22 20.42
CA PRO A 15 -31.70 20.05 21.33
C PRO A 15 -30.43 19.29 21.71
N THR A 16 -29.29 19.77 21.22
CA THR A 16 -27.98 19.27 21.59
C THR A 16 -27.70 19.69 23.03
N THR A 17 -27.08 18.80 23.80
CA THR A 17 -26.64 19.11 25.17
C THR A 17 -25.39 19.99 25.17
N PHE A 18 -24.66 19.98 24.06
CA PHE A 18 -23.47 20.79 23.84
C PHE A 18 -23.84 22.10 23.13
N PRO A 19 -23.33 23.27 23.57
CA PRO A 19 -23.62 24.53 22.88
C PRO A 19 -23.23 24.43 21.40
N ASP A 20 -24.20 24.69 20.53
CA ASP A 20 -23.99 24.63 19.08
C ASP A 20 -22.88 25.59 18.65
N HIS A 21 -22.18 25.19 17.58
CA HIS A 21 -21.15 26.02 16.97
C HIS A 21 -21.76 27.32 16.43
N ASP A 22 -21.00 28.42 16.51
CA ASP A 22 -21.34 29.60 15.73
C ASP A 22 -21.37 29.23 14.25
N SER A 23 -22.33 29.77 13.49
CA SER A 23 -22.63 29.47 12.08
C SER A 23 -21.46 29.60 11.09
N CYS A 24 -20.32 30.11 11.55
CA CYS A 24 -19.08 30.22 10.79
C CYS A 24 -18.19 28.96 10.83
N PHE A 25 -18.45 27.98 11.72
CA PHE A 25 -17.85 26.65 11.64
C PHE A 25 -18.59 25.80 10.59
N GLY A 26 -18.12 25.78 9.34
CA GLY A 26 -18.70 24.92 8.29
C GLY A 26 -18.86 25.56 6.90
N SER A 27 -18.69 26.89 6.80
CA SER A 27 -18.62 27.55 5.49
C SER A 27 -17.22 27.36 4.89
N ALA A 28 -17.14 26.58 3.81
CA ALA A 28 -15.90 26.36 3.05
C ALA A 28 -15.23 27.65 2.52
N ASN A 29 -15.94 28.79 2.57
CA ASN A 29 -15.47 30.08 2.05
C ASN A 29 -15.03 31.09 3.13
N THR A 30 -15.15 30.78 4.44
CA THR A 30 -14.70 31.71 5.48
C THR A 30 -13.32 31.31 6.00
N SER A 31 -12.30 31.73 5.26
CA SER A 31 -10.92 31.72 5.72
C SER A 31 -10.77 32.60 6.98
N SER A 32 -10.39 31.98 8.09
CA SER A 32 -9.62 32.52 9.23
C SER A 32 -10.28 32.97 10.53
N ILE A 33 -11.60 33.16 10.65
CA ILE A 33 -12.15 33.77 11.90
C ILE A 33 -12.63 32.73 12.93
N CYS A 34 -13.03 31.53 12.50
CA CYS A 34 -13.68 30.56 13.40
C CYS A 34 -12.79 29.37 13.77
N GLN A 35 -11.55 29.66 14.16
CA GLN A 35 -10.71 28.69 14.88
C GLN A 35 -10.83 28.84 16.40
N ILE A 36 -11.40 29.95 16.87
CA ILE A 36 -11.48 30.27 18.29
C ILE A 36 -12.84 29.76 18.82
N PRO A 37 -12.87 28.88 19.84
CA PRO A 37 -14.10 28.43 20.46
C PRO A 37 -14.86 29.62 21.06
N SER A 38 -16.20 29.59 21.00
CA SER A 38 -17.01 30.68 21.56
C SER A 38 -16.85 30.75 23.09
N ALA A 39 -17.10 31.92 23.67
CA ALA A 39 -16.99 32.08 25.13
C ALA A 39 -17.90 31.10 25.91
N ALA A 40 -19.06 30.75 25.34
CA ALA A 40 -19.98 29.77 25.92
C ALA A 40 -19.38 28.36 25.90
N MET A 41 -18.70 27.98 24.82
CA MET A 41 -17.99 26.69 24.70
C MET A 41 -16.84 26.59 25.72
N ILE A 42 -16.02 27.64 25.83
CA ILE A 42 -14.92 27.71 26.80
C ILE A 42 -15.45 27.62 28.23
N ALA A 43 -16.53 28.36 28.53
CA ALA A 43 -17.18 28.33 29.84
C ALA A 43 -17.79 26.96 30.16
N PHE A 44 -18.36 26.26 29.17
CA PHE A 44 -18.94 24.92 29.33
C PHE A 44 -17.90 23.89 29.78
N LEU A 45 -16.70 23.89 29.18
CA LEU A 45 -15.61 22.99 29.58
C LEU A 45 -14.77 23.53 30.76
N ASN A 46 -15.08 24.73 31.27
CA ASN A 46 -14.33 25.42 32.32
C ASN A 46 -12.82 25.53 32.02
N ILE A 47 -12.48 25.89 30.79
CA ILE A 47 -11.09 25.96 30.30
C ILE A 47 -10.59 27.40 30.38
N THR A 48 -9.37 27.62 30.88
CA THR A 48 -8.75 28.95 30.96
C THR A 48 -7.94 29.32 29.72
N ASP A 49 -7.43 28.34 28.98
CA ASP A 49 -6.63 28.54 27.77
C ASP A 49 -7.40 28.07 26.52
N PRO A 50 -7.83 28.99 25.63
CA PRO A 50 -8.51 28.65 24.38
C PRO A 50 -7.72 27.68 23.49
N GLY A 51 -6.39 27.67 23.58
CA GLY A 51 -5.53 26.75 22.81
C GLY A 51 -5.71 25.28 23.20
N SER A 52 -6.02 25.01 24.47
CA SER A 52 -6.22 23.66 25.02
C SER A 52 -7.65 23.11 24.84
N TYR A 53 -8.53 23.93 24.26
CA TYR A 53 -9.95 23.59 24.13
C TYR A 53 -10.16 22.32 23.31
N LEU A 54 -9.49 22.20 22.16
CA LEU A 54 -9.64 21.05 21.27
C LEU A 54 -9.14 19.76 21.92
N ASP A 55 -7.98 19.83 22.59
CA ASP A 55 -7.40 18.68 23.29
C ASP A 55 -8.35 18.19 24.38
N THR A 56 -8.94 19.11 25.14
CA THR A 56 -9.92 18.80 26.19
C THR A 56 -11.22 18.26 25.61
N TYR A 57 -11.71 18.85 24.52
CA TYR A 57 -12.87 18.35 23.77
C TYR A 57 -12.65 16.92 23.29
N CYS A 58 -11.44 16.59 22.84
CA CYS A 58 -11.11 15.26 22.32
C CYS A 58 -10.83 14.20 23.38
N LEU A 59 -10.64 14.58 24.65
CA LEU A 59 -10.54 13.63 25.76
C LEU A 59 -11.89 12.94 26.05
N ASP A 60 -13.00 13.67 25.94
CA ASP A 60 -14.35 13.15 26.14
C ASP A 60 -15.34 13.87 25.21
N PRO A 61 -15.32 13.56 23.89
CA PRO A 61 -16.12 14.29 22.95
C PRO A 61 -17.61 13.92 23.13
N PRO A 62 -18.51 14.93 23.11
CA PRO A 62 -19.94 14.72 23.24
C PRO A 62 -20.46 13.75 22.16
N ALA A 63 -21.38 12.86 22.55
CA ALA A 63 -21.93 11.86 21.64
C ALA A 63 -22.84 12.45 20.55
N ASP A 64 -23.42 13.63 20.83
CA ASP A 64 -24.43 14.33 20.03
C ASP A 64 -23.87 15.49 19.19
N SER A 65 -22.58 15.81 19.29
CA SER A 65 -21.97 16.91 18.53
C SER A 65 -20.75 16.48 17.70
N CYS A 66 -20.65 17.07 16.51
CA CYS A 66 -19.50 16.94 15.61
C CYS A 66 -18.96 18.31 15.18
N ALA A 67 -19.05 19.32 16.05
CA ALA A 67 -18.73 20.71 15.72
C ALA A 67 -17.31 20.90 15.13
N PHE A 68 -16.35 20.06 15.54
CA PHE A 68 -14.94 20.17 15.13
C PHE A 68 -14.48 19.04 14.18
N GLY A 69 -15.42 18.22 13.70
CA GLY A 69 -15.10 16.99 12.97
C GLY A 69 -14.57 15.89 13.90
N TYR A 70 -13.92 14.90 13.29
CA TYR A 70 -13.30 13.81 14.04
C TYR A 70 -12.12 14.29 14.87
N CYS A 71 -12.08 13.85 16.11
CA CYS A 71 -10.91 14.05 16.96
C CYS A 71 -9.74 13.20 16.46
N PRO A 72 -8.53 13.78 16.32
CA PRO A 72 -7.38 13.06 15.81
C PRO A 72 -7.00 11.91 16.74
N ASN A 73 -6.61 10.77 16.17
CA ASN A 73 -6.06 9.65 16.94
C ASN A 73 -4.59 9.45 16.55
N PRO A 74 -3.64 9.98 17.34
CA PRO A 74 -2.23 9.99 16.99
C PRO A 74 -1.60 8.58 16.96
N ASP A 75 -2.21 7.60 17.62
CA ASP A 75 -1.69 6.23 17.66
C ASP A 75 -2.11 5.41 16.43
N VAL A 76 -3.13 5.85 15.69
CA VAL A 76 -3.72 5.09 14.60
C VAL A 76 -3.58 5.77 13.24
N ALA A 77 -3.90 7.06 13.14
CA ALA A 77 -3.95 7.78 11.86
C ALA A 77 -2.92 8.91 11.74
N SER A 78 -2.03 9.06 12.72
CA SER A 78 -1.00 10.09 12.64
C SER A 78 -0.14 9.97 11.39
N PRO A 79 0.44 11.10 10.93
CA PRO A 79 1.37 11.09 9.80
C PRO A 79 2.54 10.10 10.01
N ALA A 80 3.06 9.98 11.25
CA ALA A 80 4.15 9.08 11.56
C ALA A 80 3.78 7.60 11.36
N VAL A 81 2.63 7.17 11.88
CA VAL A 81 2.13 5.79 11.75
C VAL A 81 1.86 5.48 10.28
N ARG A 82 1.24 6.41 9.54
CA ARG A 82 0.96 6.26 8.11
C ARG A 82 2.23 6.15 7.28
N PHE A 83 3.15 7.10 7.39
CA PHE A 83 4.41 7.07 6.63
C PHE A 83 5.25 5.85 6.98
N SER A 84 5.26 5.43 8.25
CA SER A 84 5.89 4.19 8.68
C SER A 84 5.29 2.98 7.98
N ALA A 85 3.96 2.86 7.95
CA ALA A 85 3.27 1.77 7.30
C ALA A 85 3.52 1.77 5.78
N TYR A 86 3.50 2.95 5.13
CA TYR A 86 3.80 3.10 3.71
C TYR A 86 5.20 2.63 3.37
N PHE A 87 6.17 3.12 4.15
CA PHE A 87 7.58 2.81 3.96
C PHE A 87 7.83 1.32 4.19
N THR A 88 7.33 0.76 5.30
CA THR A 88 7.48 -0.65 5.65
C THR A 88 6.87 -1.56 4.60
N ALA A 89 5.65 -1.27 4.12
CA ALA A 89 4.99 -2.05 3.09
C ALA A 89 5.75 -1.99 1.74
N LEU A 90 6.16 -0.79 1.32
CA LEU A 90 6.89 -0.59 0.07
C LEU A 90 8.25 -1.30 0.10
N VAL A 91 9.03 -1.09 1.15
CA VAL A 91 10.36 -1.70 1.30
C VAL A 91 10.27 -3.22 1.43
N SER A 92 9.29 -3.71 2.18
CA SER A 92 9.06 -5.15 2.26
C SER A 92 8.67 -5.75 0.92
N ALA A 93 7.88 -5.05 0.11
CA ALA A 93 7.56 -5.49 -1.25
C ALA A 93 8.80 -5.55 -2.14
N LEU A 94 9.72 -4.59 -2.00
CA LEU A 94 11.02 -4.61 -2.69
C LEU A 94 11.86 -5.81 -2.27
N LEU A 95 11.98 -6.06 -0.96
CA LEU A 95 12.75 -7.19 -0.44
C LEU A 95 12.17 -8.52 -0.90
N VAL A 96 10.85 -8.71 -0.79
CA VAL A 96 10.18 -9.91 -1.29
C VAL A 96 10.40 -10.12 -2.80
N LEU A 97 10.45 -9.04 -3.59
CA LEU A 97 10.63 -9.13 -5.04
C LEU A 97 12.10 -9.13 -5.51
N TYR A 98 13.08 -8.75 -4.70
CA TYR A 98 14.48 -8.65 -5.18
C TYR A 98 15.50 -9.35 -4.29
N SER A 99 15.20 -9.64 -3.03
CA SER A 99 16.07 -10.39 -2.13
C SER A 99 15.39 -11.70 -1.67
N PRO A 100 15.58 -12.82 -2.39
CA PRO A 100 15.05 -14.11 -1.94
C PRO A 100 15.72 -14.59 -0.64
N GLU A 101 16.91 -14.09 -0.32
CA GLU A 101 17.63 -14.38 0.91
C GLU A 101 16.89 -13.81 2.13
N ASP A 102 16.44 -12.55 2.02
CA ASP A 102 15.79 -11.79 3.10
C ASP A 102 14.25 -11.88 3.13
N VAL A 103 13.67 -12.67 2.24
CA VAL A 103 12.20 -12.76 2.05
C VAL A 103 11.47 -13.17 3.32
N GLU A 104 12.07 -14.03 4.14
CA GLU A 104 11.47 -14.54 5.37
C GLU A 104 11.39 -13.46 6.46
N ASN A 105 12.48 -12.70 6.65
CA ASN A 105 12.52 -11.58 7.60
C ASN A 105 11.53 -10.49 7.19
N SER A 106 11.50 -10.15 5.90
CA SER A 106 10.56 -9.16 5.37
C SER A 106 9.10 -9.63 5.47
N PHE A 107 8.85 -10.92 5.27
CA PHE A 107 7.53 -11.51 5.47
C PHE A 107 7.03 -11.35 6.91
N PHE A 108 7.83 -11.75 7.91
CA PHE A 108 7.43 -11.62 9.31
C PHE A 108 7.31 -10.15 9.76
N ALA A 109 8.16 -9.26 9.26
CA ALA A 109 8.04 -7.83 9.52
C ALA A 109 6.70 -7.27 8.99
N GLN A 110 6.30 -7.65 7.77
CA GLN A 110 5.01 -7.25 7.22
C GLN A 110 3.84 -7.85 8.01
N LEU A 111 3.91 -9.13 8.38
CA LEU A 111 2.85 -9.75 9.20
C LEU A 111 2.70 -9.01 10.53
N LEU A 112 3.80 -8.75 11.23
CA LEU A 112 3.79 -8.05 12.51
C LEU A 112 3.16 -6.66 12.37
N ASN A 113 3.51 -5.90 11.33
CA ASN A 113 2.92 -4.59 11.08
C ASN A 113 1.40 -4.68 10.87
N VAL A 114 0.93 -5.62 10.04
CA VAL A 114 -0.50 -5.81 9.74
C VAL A 114 -1.27 -6.25 10.97
N TYR A 115 -0.76 -7.23 11.73
CA TYR A 115 -1.43 -7.72 12.94
C TYR A 115 -1.47 -6.67 14.04
N SER A 116 -0.39 -5.91 14.24
CA SER A 116 -0.37 -4.83 15.23
C SER A 116 -1.45 -3.78 14.94
N LEU A 117 -1.61 -3.36 13.67
CA LEU A 117 -2.66 -2.41 13.28
C LEU A 117 -4.07 -2.95 13.52
N ILE A 118 -4.34 -4.20 13.09
CA ILE A 118 -5.65 -4.82 13.24
C ILE A 118 -6.02 -5.04 14.70
N ILE A 119 -5.09 -5.60 15.49
CA ILE A 119 -5.33 -5.89 16.90
C ILE A 119 -5.51 -4.59 17.68
N ALA A 120 -4.68 -3.56 17.42
CA ALA A 120 -4.85 -2.25 18.03
C ALA A 120 -6.23 -1.65 17.70
N ALA A 121 -6.65 -1.72 16.43
CA ALA A 121 -7.98 -1.29 16.02
C ALA A 121 -9.09 -2.06 16.74
N MET A 122 -9.02 -3.40 16.81
CA MET A 122 -10.01 -4.22 17.51
C MET A 122 -10.10 -3.90 19.00
N VAL A 123 -8.95 -3.71 19.68
CA VAL A 123 -8.90 -3.33 21.09
C VAL A 123 -9.50 -1.93 21.28
N ALA A 124 -9.19 -0.98 20.41
CA ALA A 124 -9.72 0.39 20.48
C ALA A 124 -11.24 0.42 20.20
N ILE A 125 -11.74 -0.38 19.24
CA ILE A 125 -13.17 -0.58 18.98
C ILE A 125 -13.86 -1.19 20.21
N SER A 126 -13.25 -2.19 20.84
CA SER A 126 -13.80 -2.86 22.03
C SER A 126 -13.88 -1.94 23.25
N LYS A 127 -13.00 -0.94 23.31
CA LYS A 127 -12.99 0.10 24.35
C LYS A 127 -13.85 1.33 24.01
N HIS A 128 -14.54 1.32 22.87
CA HIS A 128 -15.30 2.47 22.36
C HIS A 128 -14.46 3.75 22.23
N ASN A 129 -13.14 3.63 22.05
CA ASN A 129 -12.18 4.73 21.95
C ASN A 129 -11.61 4.89 20.53
N LEU A 130 -12.34 4.41 19.54
CA LEU A 130 -11.99 4.55 18.14
C LEU A 130 -13.20 5.11 17.41
N THR A 131 -12.98 6.14 16.59
CA THR A 131 -14.01 6.62 15.68
C THR A 131 -14.08 5.71 14.46
N LYS A 132 -15.21 5.75 13.76
CA LYS A 132 -15.44 4.94 12.55
C LYS A 132 -14.40 5.23 11.46
N LEU A 133 -14.02 6.50 11.28
CA LEU A 133 -12.98 6.95 10.37
C LEU A 133 -11.62 6.27 10.65
N HIS A 134 -11.17 6.28 11.91
CA HIS A 134 -9.90 5.69 12.33
C HIS A 134 -9.88 4.17 12.17
N SER A 135 -11.03 3.51 12.36
CA SER A 135 -11.19 2.09 12.05
C SER A 135 -10.98 1.79 10.56
N VAL A 136 -11.59 2.58 9.67
CA VAL A 136 -11.43 2.45 8.21
C VAL A 136 -9.98 2.67 7.80
N ILE A 137 -9.31 3.70 8.34
CA ILE A 137 -7.90 3.99 8.04
C ILE A 137 -7.01 2.83 8.48
N SER A 138 -7.21 2.32 9.71
CA SER A 138 -6.48 1.16 10.23
C SER A 138 -6.62 -0.05 9.31
N LEU A 139 -7.85 -0.37 8.91
CA LEU A 139 -8.14 -1.48 8.02
C LEU A 139 -7.47 -1.27 6.65
N THR A 140 -7.54 -0.05 6.11
CA THR A 140 -6.92 0.30 4.82
C THR A 140 -5.41 0.19 4.87
N LEU A 141 -4.78 0.63 5.96
CA LEU A 141 -3.34 0.51 6.20
C LEU A 141 -2.92 -0.97 6.30
N ALA A 142 -3.71 -1.79 6.99
CA ALA A 142 -3.49 -3.22 7.12
C ALA A 142 -3.63 -3.94 5.76
N SER A 143 -4.57 -3.52 4.92
CA SER A 143 -4.83 -4.04 3.57
C SER A 143 -3.88 -3.47 2.50
N SER A 144 -2.59 -3.36 2.80
CA SER A 144 -1.59 -2.88 1.85
C SER A 144 -1.50 -3.78 0.61
N PRO A 145 -0.99 -3.28 -0.54
CA PRO A 145 -0.80 -4.10 -1.73
C PRO A 145 0.09 -5.32 -1.48
N LEU A 146 1.07 -5.21 -0.57
CA LEU A 146 1.90 -6.33 -0.16
C LEU A 146 1.10 -7.39 0.61
N SER A 147 0.21 -6.99 1.53
CA SER A 147 -0.65 -7.93 2.27
C SER A 147 -1.56 -8.71 1.31
N LEU A 148 -2.17 -8.02 0.34
CA LEU A 148 -2.98 -8.65 -0.71
C LEU A 148 -2.16 -9.57 -1.61
N TYR A 149 -0.92 -9.18 -1.93
CA TYR A 149 0.02 -10.00 -2.69
C TYR A 149 0.36 -11.30 -1.94
N LEU A 150 0.67 -11.22 -0.64
CA LEU A 150 0.93 -12.40 0.19
C LEU A 150 -0.28 -13.33 0.24
N LEU A 151 -1.48 -12.78 0.41
CA LEU A 151 -2.72 -13.56 0.40
C LEU A 151 -2.92 -14.30 -0.94
N ALA A 152 -2.76 -13.60 -2.06
CA ALA A 152 -2.87 -14.20 -3.39
C ALA A 152 -1.84 -15.33 -3.59
N TYR A 153 -0.62 -15.18 -3.06
CA TYR A 153 0.41 -16.21 -3.12
C TYR A 153 0.11 -17.42 -2.24
N VAL A 154 -0.45 -17.23 -1.04
CA VAL A 154 -0.88 -18.33 -0.19
C VAL A 154 -2.00 -19.11 -0.86
N ILE A 155 -3.02 -18.44 -1.38
CA ILE A 155 -4.12 -19.08 -2.13
C ILE A 155 -3.53 -19.89 -3.30
N ARG A 156 -2.59 -19.31 -4.05
CA ARG A 156 -1.91 -20.03 -5.15
C ARG A 156 -1.10 -21.24 -4.66
N SER A 157 -0.43 -21.12 -3.52
CA SER A 157 0.37 -22.19 -2.91
C SER A 157 -0.50 -23.37 -2.46
N LEU A 158 -1.75 -23.12 -2.02
CA LEU A 158 -2.72 -24.18 -1.72
C LEU A 158 -3.04 -25.06 -2.94
N PHE A 159 -2.92 -24.53 -4.16
CA PHE A 159 -3.09 -25.30 -5.40
C PHE A 159 -1.81 -26.06 -5.84
N GLY A 160 -0.80 -26.17 -4.98
CA GLY A 160 0.39 -27.00 -5.19
C GLY A 160 1.34 -26.51 -6.29
N LYS A 161 1.18 -25.28 -6.78
CA LYS A 161 2.06 -24.71 -7.80
C LYS A 161 3.31 -24.13 -7.14
N PRO A 162 4.53 -24.48 -7.60
CA PRO A 162 5.73 -23.87 -7.07
C PRO A 162 5.67 -22.36 -7.30
N THR A 163 6.06 -21.62 -6.26
CA THR A 163 6.06 -20.17 -6.24
C THR A 163 7.42 -19.65 -5.88
N ARG A 164 7.67 -18.38 -6.21
CA ARG A 164 8.90 -17.71 -5.78
C ARG A 164 9.03 -17.65 -4.25
N LEU A 165 7.90 -17.67 -3.55
CA LEU A 165 7.81 -17.62 -2.10
C LEU A 165 7.86 -19.02 -1.48
N ASP A 166 8.37 -20.04 -2.19
CA ASP A 166 8.47 -21.41 -1.64
C ASP A 166 9.36 -21.50 -0.40
N LYS A 167 10.29 -20.56 -0.19
CA LYS A 167 11.03 -20.46 1.08
C LYS A 167 10.11 -20.16 2.28
N VAL A 168 9.07 -19.34 2.06
CA VAL A 168 8.11 -18.92 3.11
C VAL A 168 6.88 -19.81 3.15
N PHE A 169 6.34 -20.18 1.98
CA PHE A 169 5.12 -20.96 1.79
C PHE A 169 5.38 -22.37 1.28
N GLY A 170 6.57 -22.92 1.51
CA GLY A 170 6.94 -24.28 1.13
C GLY A 170 6.02 -25.34 1.72
N LYS A 171 6.13 -26.59 1.24
CA LYS A 171 5.22 -27.68 1.61
C LYS A 171 5.13 -27.91 3.13
N GLU A 172 6.23 -27.69 3.84
CA GLU A 172 6.32 -27.91 5.29
C GLU A 172 5.90 -26.70 6.12
N LYS A 173 5.72 -25.52 5.50
CA LYS A 173 5.42 -24.26 6.20
C LYS A 173 3.92 -23.99 6.31
N LEU A 174 3.17 -24.97 6.83
CA LEU A 174 1.72 -24.87 6.99
C LEU A 174 1.32 -23.68 7.88
N TRP A 175 2.06 -23.44 8.96
CA TRP A 175 1.81 -22.33 9.90
C TRP A 175 1.88 -20.96 9.23
N ASN A 176 2.86 -20.72 8.37
CA ASN A 176 2.98 -19.45 7.65
C ASN A 176 1.77 -19.19 6.74
N ARG A 177 1.24 -20.24 6.12
CA ARG A 177 0.02 -20.17 5.29
C ARG A 177 -1.21 -19.88 6.15
N ALA A 178 -1.34 -20.57 7.28
CA ALA A 178 -2.45 -20.41 8.21
C ALA A 178 -2.48 -18.98 8.78
N ILE A 179 -1.34 -18.43 9.19
CA ILE A 179 -1.22 -17.06 9.70
C ILE A 179 -1.68 -16.06 8.63
N VAL A 180 -1.16 -16.11 7.40
CA VAL A 180 -1.61 -15.19 6.34
C VAL A 180 -3.11 -15.33 6.06
N LEU A 181 -3.66 -16.54 6.02
CA LEU A 181 -5.10 -16.76 5.81
C LEU A 181 -5.93 -16.24 6.98
N PHE A 182 -5.42 -16.30 8.20
CA PHE A 182 -6.07 -15.77 9.40
C PHE A 182 -6.19 -14.23 9.39
N MET A 183 -5.45 -13.53 8.52
CA MET A 183 -5.67 -12.10 8.31
C MET A 183 -7.05 -11.79 7.73
N LEU A 184 -7.59 -12.66 6.87
CA LEU A 184 -8.91 -12.47 6.24
C LEU A 184 -10.07 -12.37 7.25
N PRO A 185 -10.27 -13.32 8.18
CA PRO A 185 -11.35 -13.21 9.16
C PRO A 185 -11.18 -11.99 10.07
N LEU A 186 -9.95 -11.57 10.39
CA LEU A 186 -9.75 -10.35 11.18
C LEU A 186 -10.09 -9.08 10.40
N TRP A 187 -9.69 -8.99 9.12
CA TRP A 187 -10.13 -7.91 8.23
C TRP A 187 -11.65 -7.88 8.11
N ALA A 188 -12.27 -9.04 7.90
CA ALA A 188 -13.72 -9.16 7.83
C ALA A 188 -14.39 -8.74 9.15
N ALA A 189 -13.80 -9.07 10.30
CA ALA A 189 -14.32 -8.64 11.61
C ALA A 189 -14.29 -7.12 11.76
N VAL A 190 -13.13 -6.47 11.55
CA VAL A 190 -13.00 -5.00 11.61
C VAL A 190 -13.93 -4.33 10.60
N LEU A 191 -14.00 -4.85 9.37
CA LEU A 191 -14.92 -4.35 8.35
C LEU A 191 -16.38 -4.49 8.76
N SER A 192 -16.75 -5.63 9.36
CA SER A 192 -18.12 -5.89 9.82
C SER A 192 -18.51 -4.93 10.94
N PHE A 193 -17.65 -4.76 11.96
CA PHE A 193 -17.89 -3.78 13.03
C PHE A 193 -18.03 -2.36 12.47
N THR A 194 -17.18 -2.01 11.51
CA THR A 194 -17.22 -0.70 10.86
C THR A 194 -18.45 -0.51 9.95
N ALA A 195 -18.98 -1.58 9.38
CA ALA A 195 -20.18 -1.54 8.54
C ALA A 195 -21.48 -1.55 9.33
N MET A 196 -21.47 -1.97 10.61
CA MET A 196 -22.65 -1.99 11.45
C MET A 196 -23.20 -0.57 11.70
N PRO A 197 -24.54 -0.43 11.82
CA PRO A 197 -25.15 0.85 12.17
C PRO A 197 -24.81 1.21 13.62
N THR A 198 -24.73 2.52 13.89
CA THR A 198 -24.41 3.09 15.21
C THR A 198 -25.40 2.71 16.31
N SER A 199 -26.60 2.26 15.94
CA SER A 199 -27.62 1.78 16.88
C SER A 199 -27.25 0.47 17.57
N VAL A 200 -26.38 -0.35 16.95
CA VAL A 200 -25.97 -1.66 17.47
C VAL A 200 -24.60 -1.59 18.14
N TRP A 201 -23.72 -0.73 17.63
CA TRP A 201 -22.36 -0.57 18.14
C TRP A 201 -21.97 0.89 18.26
N HIS A 202 -21.56 1.31 19.46
CA HIS A 202 -21.15 2.68 19.72
C HIS A 202 -19.69 2.88 19.32
N PHE A 203 -19.45 3.64 18.25
CA PHE A 203 -18.16 4.28 18.00
C PHE A 203 -18.10 5.62 18.76
N GLN A 204 -16.89 6.07 19.05
CA GLN A 204 -16.69 7.41 19.58
C GLN A 204 -17.15 8.44 18.54
N GLN A 205 -17.82 9.51 18.97
CA GLN A 205 -18.36 10.58 18.11
C GLN A 205 -19.39 10.10 17.07
N ALA A 206 -20.39 9.32 17.49
CA ALA A 206 -21.44 8.82 16.58
C ALA A 206 -22.20 9.94 15.83
N ALA A 207 -22.31 11.15 16.39
CA ALA A 207 -22.86 12.31 15.67
C ALA A 207 -22.08 12.63 14.38
N CYS A 208 -20.76 12.44 14.36
CA CYS A 208 -19.93 12.63 13.17
C CYS A 208 -20.17 11.58 12.08
N ASP A 209 -20.77 10.44 12.43
CA ASP A 209 -21.05 9.39 11.46
C ASP A 209 -22.15 9.81 10.49
N SER A 210 -23.03 10.75 10.84
CA SER A 210 -24.05 11.29 9.90
C SER A 210 -23.41 12.00 8.71
N VAL A 211 -22.33 12.77 8.95
CA VAL A 211 -21.52 13.44 7.92
C VAL A 211 -20.84 12.43 7.00
N ILE A 212 -20.49 11.25 7.52
CA ILE A 212 -19.95 10.12 6.73
C ILE A 212 -21.08 9.26 6.13
N ALA A 213 -22.26 9.18 6.72
CA ALA A 213 -23.34 8.31 6.26
C ALA A 213 -23.81 8.69 4.85
N ASP A 214 -23.83 9.98 4.54
CA ASP A 214 -24.06 10.50 3.19
C ASP A 214 -22.93 10.13 2.21
N ASN A 215 -21.71 9.92 2.73
CA ASN A 215 -20.51 9.54 1.98
C ASN A 215 -20.04 8.14 2.39
N SER A 216 -20.78 7.11 1.99
CA SER A 216 -20.56 5.70 2.37
C SER A 216 -19.08 5.33 2.62
N ILE A 217 -18.79 4.54 3.64
CA ILE A 217 -17.43 4.03 3.92
C ILE A 217 -16.83 3.27 2.72
N VAL A 218 -17.70 2.70 1.88
CA VAL A 218 -17.35 2.12 0.57
C VAL A 218 -16.77 3.18 -0.37
N SER A 219 -17.32 4.39 -0.34
CA SER A 219 -16.73 5.58 -0.95
C SER A 219 -15.29 5.77 -0.45
N LEU A 220 -14.98 5.75 0.84
CA LEU A 220 -13.58 5.90 1.31
C LEU A 220 -12.59 4.89 0.68
N PHE A 221 -13.02 3.65 0.42
CA PHE A 221 -12.18 2.62 -0.21
C PHE A 221 -12.08 2.74 -1.74
N PHE A 222 -13.17 3.13 -2.42
CA PHE A 222 -13.26 3.12 -3.89
C PHE A 222 -13.36 4.51 -4.53
N LEU A 223 -13.90 5.49 -3.82
CA LEU A 223 -13.99 6.90 -4.21
C LEU A 223 -12.62 7.47 -4.51
N PRO A 224 -11.51 7.16 -3.83
CA PRO A 224 -10.24 7.74 -4.23
C PRO A 224 -9.73 7.24 -5.59
N PHE A 225 -10.10 6.03 -6.03
CA PHE A 225 -9.91 5.63 -7.44
C PHE A 225 -10.78 6.48 -8.37
N ILE A 226 -12.06 6.67 -8.00
CA ILE A 226 -12.99 7.50 -8.77
C ILE A 226 -12.46 8.94 -8.84
N VAL A 227 -12.13 9.56 -7.71
CA VAL A 227 -11.56 10.90 -7.51
C VAL A 227 -10.21 11.05 -8.19
N PHE A 228 -9.30 10.09 -8.12
CA PHE A 228 -8.03 10.19 -8.84
C PHE A 228 -8.25 10.31 -10.35
N PHE A 229 -9.19 9.53 -10.91
CA PHE A 229 -9.54 9.62 -12.31
C PHE A 229 -10.55 10.72 -12.66
N TYR A 230 -11.28 11.25 -11.68
CA TYR A 230 -12.39 12.20 -11.89
C TYR A 230 -12.04 13.63 -11.47
N VAL A 231 -11.40 13.82 -10.32
CA VAL A 231 -10.93 15.12 -9.79
C VAL A 231 -9.57 15.51 -10.38
N TYR A 232 -8.68 14.52 -10.60
CA TYR A 232 -7.40 14.75 -11.27
C TYR A 232 -7.30 14.00 -12.61
N PRO A 233 -8.27 14.17 -13.53
CA PRO A 233 -8.35 13.37 -14.75
C PRO A 233 -7.12 13.54 -15.63
N GLU A 234 -6.52 14.74 -15.64
CA GLU A 234 -5.31 15.02 -16.40
C GLU A 234 -4.10 14.23 -15.86
N ILE A 235 -3.86 14.27 -14.55
CA ILE A 235 -2.71 13.59 -13.93
C ILE A 235 -2.92 12.08 -13.96
N GLY A 236 -4.07 11.61 -13.48
CA GLY A 236 -4.38 10.18 -13.42
C GLY A 236 -4.49 9.56 -14.82
N GLY A 237 -5.14 10.24 -15.75
CA GLY A 237 -5.23 9.84 -17.15
C GLY A 237 -3.87 9.81 -17.85
N THR A 238 -3.01 10.81 -17.62
CA THR A 238 -1.65 10.82 -18.18
C THR A 238 -0.81 9.67 -17.62
N PHE A 239 -0.84 9.47 -16.30
CA PHE A 239 -0.06 8.41 -15.66
C PHE A 239 -0.51 7.01 -16.11
N LEU A 240 -1.82 6.75 -16.11
CA LEU A 240 -2.39 5.50 -16.61
C LEU A 240 -2.12 5.33 -18.11
N GLY A 241 -2.27 6.38 -18.91
CA GLY A 241 -2.01 6.38 -20.34
C GLY A 241 -0.56 6.02 -20.67
N LEU A 242 0.40 6.63 -19.99
CA LEU A 242 1.83 6.30 -20.13
C LEU A 242 2.12 4.85 -19.70
N PHE A 243 1.51 4.40 -18.61
CA PHE A 243 1.66 3.03 -18.13
C PHE A 243 1.09 2.00 -19.13
N LEU A 244 -0.11 2.25 -19.65
CA LEU A 244 -0.75 1.41 -20.67
C LEU A 244 0.02 1.44 -22.00
N LEU A 245 0.56 2.58 -22.40
CA LEU A 245 1.41 2.72 -23.59
C LEU A 245 2.72 1.94 -23.44
N ALA A 246 3.34 1.98 -22.26
CA ALA A 246 4.52 1.17 -21.94
C ALA A 246 4.20 -0.33 -22.02
N TRP A 247 3.09 -0.77 -21.41
CA TRP A 247 2.61 -2.15 -21.51
C TRP A 247 2.31 -2.57 -22.95
N GLY A 248 1.55 -1.76 -23.69
CA GLY A 248 1.19 -2.00 -25.08
C GLY A 248 2.42 -2.13 -25.97
N THR A 249 3.42 -1.25 -25.79
CA THR A 249 4.69 -1.31 -26.52
C THR A 249 5.46 -2.59 -26.21
N CYS A 250 5.53 -3.01 -24.93
CA CYS A 250 6.21 -4.24 -24.53
C CYS A 250 5.52 -5.48 -25.11
N ILE A 251 4.18 -5.53 -25.05
CA ILE A 251 3.36 -6.62 -25.61
C ILE A 251 3.53 -6.68 -27.13
N TYR A 252 3.49 -5.53 -27.81
CA TYR A 252 3.67 -5.43 -29.25
C TYR A 252 5.04 -5.98 -29.69
N ARG A 253 6.11 -5.62 -28.98
CA ARG A 253 7.47 -6.13 -29.26
C ARG A 253 7.59 -7.64 -29.03
N LEU A 254 6.95 -8.17 -27.99
CA LEU A 254 6.99 -9.59 -27.65
C LEU A 254 5.96 -10.44 -28.40
N ARG A 255 5.19 -9.85 -29.33
CA ARG A 255 4.04 -10.53 -29.93
C ARG A 255 4.40 -11.87 -30.59
N LYS A 256 5.50 -11.93 -31.34
CA LYS A 256 5.92 -13.17 -32.03
C LYS A 256 6.21 -14.30 -31.03
N THR A 257 6.76 -13.96 -29.87
CA THR A 257 7.09 -14.91 -28.79
C THR A 257 5.85 -15.34 -27.99
N ILE A 258 4.93 -14.40 -27.72
CA ILE A 258 3.71 -14.65 -26.93
C ILE A 258 2.74 -15.55 -27.72
N TRP A 259 2.53 -15.22 -29.00
CA TRP A 259 1.55 -15.88 -29.89
C TRP A 259 2.16 -17.01 -30.75
N ALA A 260 3.26 -17.62 -30.31
CA ALA A 260 3.83 -18.77 -31.01
C ALA A 260 2.80 -19.92 -31.17
N LYS A 261 2.72 -20.46 -32.39
CA LYS A 261 1.57 -21.02 -33.12
C LYS A 261 0.74 -22.17 -32.50
N LYS A 262 1.00 -22.65 -31.28
CA LYS A 262 0.43 -23.94 -30.81
C LYS A 262 -0.69 -23.87 -29.76
N ASN A 263 -1.14 -22.68 -29.32
CA ASN A 263 -2.27 -22.59 -28.38
C ASN A 263 -3.14 -21.36 -28.66
N ARG A 264 -4.38 -21.59 -29.12
CA ARG A 264 -5.33 -20.54 -29.55
C ARG A 264 -6.00 -19.77 -28.39
N ARG A 265 -5.98 -20.29 -27.15
CA ARG A 265 -6.60 -19.59 -26.01
C ARG A 265 -5.68 -18.48 -25.50
N PHE A 266 -6.25 -17.30 -25.23
CA PHE A 266 -5.57 -16.10 -24.70
C PHE A 266 -4.75 -16.46 -23.45
N PRO A 267 -3.42 -16.57 -23.53
CA PRO A 267 -2.65 -17.10 -22.43
C PRO A 267 -2.18 -15.94 -21.55
N LEU A 268 -3.07 -15.30 -20.79
CA LEU A 268 -2.73 -14.16 -19.89
C LEU A 268 -1.52 -14.48 -18.99
N GLY A 269 -1.45 -15.70 -18.45
CA GLY A 269 -0.31 -16.14 -17.65
C GLY A 269 0.99 -16.33 -18.45
N ARG A 270 0.93 -16.54 -19.78
CA ARG A 270 2.11 -16.56 -20.66
C ARG A 270 2.53 -15.15 -21.06
N LEU A 271 1.56 -14.29 -21.40
CA LEU A 271 1.76 -12.86 -21.64
C LEU A 271 2.51 -12.25 -20.46
N TRP A 272 1.95 -12.36 -19.25
CA TRP A 272 2.58 -11.88 -18.01
C TRP A 272 4.00 -12.42 -17.83
N ARG A 273 4.17 -13.75 -17.82
CA ARG A 273 5.49 -14.38 -17.62
C ARG A 273 6.53 -13.91 -18.64
N LYS A 274 6.19 -13.88 -19.93
CA LYS A 274 7.12 -13.47 -20.98
C LYS A 274 7.45 -11.99 -20.91
N THR A 275 6.46 -11.13 -20.66
CA THR A 275 6.68 -9.69 -20.51
C THR A 275 7.56 -9.39 -19.30
N VAL A 276 7.23 -9.95 -18.14
CA VAL A 276 8.00 -9.78 -16.90
C VAL A 276 9.44 -10.29 -17.04
N GLN A 277 9.65 -11.43 -17.69
CA GLN A 277 10.99 -11.97 -17.93
C GLN A 277 11.88 -11.05 -18.78
N HIS A 278 11.32 -10.35 -19.77
CA HIS A 278 12.10 -9.46 -20.66
C HIS A 278 12.16 -8.00 -20.14
N TYR A 279 11.17 -7.59 -19.35
CA TYR A 279 11.01 -6.23 -18.85
C TYR A 279 10.76 -6.24 -17.33
N PRO A 280 11.81 -6.50 -16.51
CA PRO A 280 11.68 -6.54 -15.05
C PRO A 280 11.26 -5.19 -14.45
N PHE A 281 11.57 -4.07 -15.11
CA PHE A 281 11.07 -2.75 -14.71
C PHE A 281 9.55 -2.63 -14.83
N LEU A 282 8.95 -3.24 -15.85
CA LEU A 282 7.50 -3.22 -16.01
C LEU A 282 6.84 -4.04 -14.89
N GLN A 283 7.45 -5.15 -14.48
CA GLN A 283 7.03 -5.90 -13.30
C GLN A 283 7.10 -5.03 -12.03
N PHE A 284 8.23 -4.34 -11.82
CA PHE A 284 8.41 -3.41 -10.70
C PHE A 284 7.27 -2.38 -10.65
N CYS A 285 7.03 -1.69 -11.77
CA CYS A 285 6.00 -0.67 -11.83
C CYS A 285 4.61 -1.26 -11.57
N THR A 286 4.31 -2.43 -12.13
CA THR A 286 2.96 -3.01 -12.07
C THR A 286 2.64 -3.66 -10.72
N VAL A 287 3.63 -4.31 -10.10
CA VAL A 287 3.43 -5.09 -8.87
C VAL A 287 3.70 -4.25 -7.62
N ILE A 288 4.67 -3.34 -7.69
CA ILE A 288 5.11 -2.56 -6.53
C ILE A 288 4.64 -1.11 -6.66
N LEU A 289 5.22 -0.35 -7.60
CA LEU A 289 5.08 1.11 -7.59
C LEU A 289 3.63 1.57 -7.76
N PHE A 290 2.93 1.07 -8.78
CA PHE A 290 1.58 1.52 -9.13
C PHE A 290 0.55 1.18 -8.05
N PRO A 291 0.46 -0.06 -7.54
CA PRO A 291 -0.47 -0.39 -6.46
C PRO A 291 -0.19 0.39 -5.16
N HIS A 292 1.08 0.57 -4.77
CA HIS A 292 1.44 1.32 -3.57
C HIS A 292 1.17 2.81 -3.73
N PHE A 293 1.47 3.39 -4.89
CA PHE A 293 1.16 4.79 -5.18
C PHE A 293 -0.33 5.06 -5.05
N ILE A 294 -1.17 4.22 -5.67
CA ILE A 294 -2.63 4.38 -5.57
C ILE A 294 -3.09 4.20 -4.13
N TRP A 295 -2.61 3.18 -3.43
CA TRP A 295 -2.98 2.94 -2.04
C TRP A 295 -2.62 4.12 -1.11
N ILE A 296 -1.40 4.66 -1.22
CA ILE A 296 -0.97 5.85 -0.46
C ILE A 296 -1.82 7.06 -0.83
N PHE A 297 -1.98 7.32 -2.13
CA PHE A 297 -2.77 8.45 -2.62
C PHE A 297 -4.21 8.38 -2.10
N ASN A 298 -4.80 7.18 -2.09
CA ASN A 298 -6.16 6.97 -1.63
C ASN A 298 -6.32 7.32 -0.14
N ILE A 299 -5.38 6.89 0.70
CA ILE A 299 -5.40 7.19 2.14
C ILE A 299 -5.21 8.70 2.37
N GLU A 300 -4.21 9.31 1.72
CA GLU A 300 -3.89 10.73 1.92
C GLU A 300 -5.02 11.66 1.45
N ILE A 301 -5.64 11.37 0.31
CA ILE A 301 -6.78 12.14 -0.18
C ILE A 301 -8.00 11.93 0.72
N GLY A 302 -8.30 10.69 1.09
CA GLY A 302 -9.40 10.39 2.01
C GLY A 302 -9.26 11.16 3.33
N LEU A 303 -8.05 11.20 3.88
CA LEU A 303 -7.75 11.95 5.09
C LEU A 303 -7.86 13.47 4.91
N ARG A 304 -7.33 14.04 3.82
CA ARG A 304 -7.49 15.48 3.56
C ARG A 304 -8.95 15.93 3.45
N PHE A 305 -9.84 15.06 2.97
CA PHE A 305 -11.26 15.38 2.89
C PHE A 305 -11.98 15.25 4.25
N LEU A 306 -11.48 14.44 5.17
CA LEU A 306 -12.21 14.03 6.38
C LEU A 306 -11.60 14.53 7.70
N SER A 307 -10.28 14.76 7.73
CA SER A 307 -9.53 15.25 8.88
C SER A 307 -8.37 16.13 8.40
N ASN A 308 -8.56 17.44 8.40
CA ASN A 308 -7.50 18.41 8.08
C ASN A 308 -6.57 18.72 9.27
N ARG A 309 -6.73 18.02 10.41
CA ARG A 309 -6.13 18.40 11.69
C ARG A 309 -5.16 17.37 12.28
N GLU A 310 -4.76 16.36 11.51
CA GLU A 310 -3.74 15.40 11.97
C GLU A 310 -2.39 16.10 12.15
N SER A 311 -1.97 16.26 13.41
CA SER A 311 -0.66 16.80 13.82
C SER A 311 0.35 15.68 14.03
N PHE A 312 1.64 16.04 14.01
CA PHE A 312 2.69 15.14 14.50
C PHE A 312 2.85 15.36 16.00
N GLU A 313 2.71 14.29 16.78
CA GLU A 313 2.77 14.33 18.25
C GLU A 313 3.61 13.15 18.72
N ALA A 314 4.54 13.37 19.64
CA ALA A 314 5.44 12.29 20.10
C ALA A 314 4.72 11.30 21.04
N THR A 315 3.72 10.59 20.53
CA THR A 315 3.03 9.53 21.27
C THR A 315 3.79 8.22 21.19
N TYR A 316 3.48 7.31 22.13
CA TYR A 316 4.08 5.98 22.14
C TYR A 316 3.82 5.21 20.83
N GLY A 317 2.62 5.32 20.26
CA GLY A 317 2.27 4.68 18.99
C GLY A 317 3.12 5.19 17.81
N GLN A 318 3.36 6.50 17.73
CA GLN A 318 4.19 7.09 16.67
C GLN A 318 5.64 6.66 16.76
N LEU A 319 6.22 6.67 17.96
CA LEU A 319 7.59 6.20 18.19
C LEU A 319 7.73 4.72 17.84
N LEU A 320 6.80 3.89 18.30
CA LEU A 320 6.79 2.46 17.99
C LEU A 320 6.72 2.23 16.47
N ALA A 321 5.85 2.96 15.77
CA ALA A 321 5.75 2.87 14.32
C ALA A 321 7.06 3.23 13.62
N ILE A 322 7.77 4.28 14.08
CA ILE A 322 9.09 4.62 13.55
C ILE A 322 10.09 3.48 13.78
N PHE A 323 10.16 2.92 15.00
CA PHE A 323 11.06 1.80 15.30
C PHE A 323 10.79 0.55 14.46
N VAL A 324 9.52 0.26 14.16
CA VAL A 324 9.12 -0.85 13.28
C VAL A 324 9.68 -0.69 11.85
N THR A 325 9.96 0.54 11.39
CA THR A 325 10.55 0.78 10.06
C THR A 325 12.06 0.53 9.98
N ILE A 326 12.76 0.48 11.11
CA ILE A 326 14.22 0.39 11.13
C ILE A 326 14.71 -0.95 10.54
N PRO A 327 14.18 -2.13 10.91
CA PRO A 327 14.63 -3.39 10.31
C PRO A 327 14.48 -3.49 8.78
N PRO A 328 13.32 -3.15 8.16
CA PRO A 328 13.21 -3.15 6.71
C PRO A 328 14.11 -2.08 6.07
N PHE A 329 14.30 -0.93 6.71
CA PHE A 329 15.24 0.10 6.25
C PHE A 329 16.69 -0.42 6.19
N ILE A 330 17.18 -1.04 7.25
CA ILE A 330 18.53 -1.64 7.29
C ILE A 330 18.67 -2.69 6.18
N SER A 331 17.63 -3.51 5.97
CA SER A 331 17.60 -4.52 4.90
C SER A 331 17.65 -3.87 3.51
N LEU A 332 16.96 -2.75 3.31
CA LEU A 332 17.04 -1.95 2.08
C LEU A 332 18.45 -1.37 1.86
N CYS A 333 19.09 -0.85 2.91
CA CYS A 333 20.46 -0.34 2.83
C CYS A 333 21.45 -1.42 2.40
N ARG A 334 21.25 -2.68 2.84
CA ARG A 334 22.05 -3.82 2.37
C ARG A 334 21.78 -4.17 0.90
N LEU A 335 20.58 -3.92 0.41
CA LEU A 335 20.22 -4.10 -1.01
C LEU A 335 20.76 -2.97 -1.90
N LEU A 336 20.95 -1.76 -1.36
CA LEU A 336 21.30 -0.55 -2.11
C LEU A 336 22.53 -0.69 -3.02
N PRO A 337 23.65 -1.33 -2.61
CA PRO A 337 24.80 -1.55 -3.50
C PRO A 337 24.49 -2.39 -4.74
N ARG A 338 23.43 -3.23 -4.70
CA ARG A 338 22.99 -4.05 -5.83
C ARG A 338 22.08 -3.27 -6.79
N VAL A 339 21.46 -2.17 -6.36
CA VAL A 339 20.49 -1.38 -7.15
C VAL A 339 21.10 -0.76 -8.40
N PRO A 340 22.30 -0.15 -8.39
CA PRO A 340 22.91 0.38 -9.61
C PRO A 340 23.17 -0.70 -10.66
N LYS A 341 23.62 -1.89 -10.24
CA LYS A 341 23.83 -3.02 -11.16
C LYS A 341 22.51 -3.46 -11.80
N TRP A 342 21.45 -3.54 -10.99
CA TRP A 342 20.10 -3.81 -11.49
C TRP A 342 19.61 -2.75 -12.49
N PHE A 343 19.87 -1.47 -12.19
CA PHE A 343 19.51 -0.35 -13.07
C PHE A 343 20.26 -0.40 -14.40
N VAL A 344 21.57 -0.68 -14.37
CA VAL A 344 22.40 -0.85 -15.57
C VAL A 344 21.95 -2.07 -16.40
N ASP A 345 21.39 -3.08 -15.75
CA ASP A 345 20.84 -4.27 -16.40
C ASP A 345 19.48 -4.07 -17.07
N LEU A 346 18.84 -2.91 -16.89
CA LEU A 346 17.61 -2.56 -17.61
C LEU A 346 17.87 -2.55 -19.12
N THR A 347 16.98 -3.20 -19.87
CA THR A 347 17.14 -3.41 -21.32
C THR A 347 17.33 -2.12 -22.11
N TRP A 348 16.67 -1.03 -21.71
CA TRP A 348 16.86 0.28 -22.34
C TRP A 348 18.20 0.93 -21.97
N VAL A 349 18.68 0.77 -20.72
CA VAL A 349 20.00 1.25 -20.31
C VAL A 349 21.08 0.47 -21.05
N ARG A 350 20.97 -0.85 -21.16
CA ARG A 350 21.85 -1.66 -22.00
C ARG A 350 21.80 -1.25 -23.46
N TYR A 351 20.61 -0.96 -24.00
CA TYR A 351 20.48 -0.48 -25.38
C TYR A 351 21.22 0.86 -25.58
N LEU A 352 21.07 1.82 -24.67
CA LEU A 352 21.75 3.12 -24.73
C LEU A 352 23.27 3.01 -24.49
N THR A 353 23.70 2.20 -23.52
CA THR A 353 25.11 2.05 -23.14
C THR A 353 25.91 1.20 -24.12
N CYS A 354 25.34 0.09 -24.64
CA CYS A 354 26.01 -0.76 -25.64
C CYS A 354 26.10 -0.09 -27.01
N ARG A 355 25.13 0.76 -27.40
CA ARG A 355 25.18 1.49 -28.69
C ARG A 355 26.40 2.41 -28.76
N ARG A 356 26.85 2.97 -27.63
CA ARG A 356 28.10 3.76 -27.56
C ARG A 356 29.36 2.93 -27.80
N ARG A 357 29.39 1.66 -27.38
CA ARG A 357 30.57 0.79 -27.58
C ARG A 357 30.71 0.30 -29.02
N MET A 358 29.60 0.01 -29.72
CA MET A 358 29.69 -0.41 -31.12
C MET A 358 30.05 0.74 -32.06
N SER A 359 29.58 1.96 -31.81
CA SER A 359 29.94 3.13 -32.62
C SER A 359 31.45 3.41 -32.58
N ARG A 360 32.10 3.21 -31.43
CA ARG A 360 33.53 3.51 -31.27
C ARG A 360 34.47 2.43 -31.83
N ARG A 361 33.94 1.24 -32.16
CA ARG A 361 34.75 0.14 -32.73
C ARG A 361 34.84 0.20 -34.25
N ASN A 362 33.91 0.90 -34.92
CA ASN A 362 33.97 1.09 -36.37
C ASN A 362 34.94 2.18 -36.82
N ASP A 363 35.33 3.12 -35.95
CA ASP A 363 36.24 4.21 -36.34
C ASP A 363 37.73 3.84 -36.26
N ASN A 364 38.09 2.71 -35.63
CA ASN A 364 39.49 2.29 -35.45
C ASN A 364 39.86 1.01 -36.24
N GLY A 365 39.06 0.64 -37.24
CA GLY A 365 39.20 -0.63 -37.97
C GLY A 365 39.46 -0.44 -39.47
N SER A 366 40.50 0.31 -39.84
CA SER A 366 41.16 0.15 -41.14
C SER A 366 42.61 -0.24 -40.88
N LEU A 367 43.03 -1.37 -41.48
CA LEU A 367 44.30 -2.08 -41.33
C LEU A 367 44.44 -2.89 -40.04
N ASP A 368 44.08 -4.18 -40.06
CA ASP A 368 45.09 -5.25 -40.24
C ASP A 368 44.44 -6.66 -40.25
N ASP A 369 45.15 -7.61 -40.86
CA ASP A 369 44.68 -8.86 -41.45
C ASP A 369 44.14 -9.98 -40.52
N GLY A 370 43.07 -10.64 -41.00
CA GLY A 370 42.97 -12.09 -41.20
C GLY A 370 43.25 -13.08 -40.05
N ILE A 371 42.33 -13.25 -39.07
CA ILE A 371 42.19 -14.52 -38.33
C ILE A 371 40.70 -14.88 -38.10
N PRO A 372 40.22 -16.04 -38.57
CA PRO A 372 38.82 -16.43 -38.41
C PRO A 372 38.59 -17.05 -37.02
N LEU A 373 37.95 -16.30 -36.11
CA LEU A 373 37.50 -16.83 -34.81
C LEU A 373 36.02 -17.28 -34.88
N LYS A 374 35.83 -18.57 -34.62
CA LYS A 374 34.57 -19.31 -34.46
C LYS A 374 33.61 -18.59 -33.50
N GLY A 375 32.47 -18.13 -34.04
CA GLY A 375 31.41 -17.45 -33.28
C GLY A 375 30.62 -18.40 -32.38
N GLY A 376 30.98 -18.45 -31.10
CA GLY A 376 30.11 -18.93 -30.01
C GLY A 376 29.31 -17.76 -29.42
N SER A 377 27.99 -17.83 -29.52
CA SER A 377 27.09 -16.77 -29.05
C SER A 377 27.14 -16.63 -27.52
N VAL A 378 27.61 -15.48 -27.04
CA VAL A 378 27.71 -15.10 -25.61
C VAL A 378 26.34 -15.05 -24.91
N MET A 379 25.23 -15.13 -25.65
CA MET A 379 23.88 -15.19 -25.08
C MET A 379 23.52 -16.56 -24.47
N GLU A 380 24.18 -17.65 -24.86
CA GLU A 380 23.89 -18.98 -24.32
C GLU A 380 24.38 -19.13 -22.86
N ALA A 381 25.51 -18.50 -22.51
CA ALA A 381 26.18 -18.70 -21.22
C ALA A 381 25.40 -18.16 -20.01
N ARG A 382 24.58 -17.10 -20.16
CA ARG A 382 23.77 -16.57 -19.05
C ARG A 382 22.45 -17.30 -18.82
N ARG A 383 21.98 -18.08 -19.79
CA ARG A 383 20.79 -18.93 -19.58
C ARG A 383 21.11 -20.07 -18.63
N TYR A 384 22.34 -20.58 -18.66
CA TYR A 384 22.78 -21.62 -17.73
C TYR A 384 22.93 -21.10 -16.29
N GLU A 385 23.48 -19.92 -16.05
CA GLU A 385 23.74 -19.48 -14.66
C GLU A 385 22.47 -19.30 -13.79
N PHE A 386 21.35 -18.85 -14.38
CA PHE A 386 20.09 -18.70 -13.66
C PHE A 386 19.34 -20.03 -13.44
N ASP A 387 19.43 -20.96 -14.40
CA ASP A 387 18.84 -22.31 -14.28
C ASP A 387 19.73 -23.25 -13.43
N THR A 388 21.04 -23.01 -13.36
CA THR A 388 21.98 -23.81 -12.52
C THR A 388 21.81 -23.46 -11.05
N LEU A 389 21.63 -22.18 -10.70
CA LEU A 389 21.29 -21.75 -9.33
C LEU A 389 19.97 -22.35 -8.84
N GLN A 390 19.02 -22.60 -9.74
CA GLN A 390 17.74 -23.23 -9.39
C GLN A 390 17.83 -24.77 -9.30
N SER A 391 18.86 -25.38 -9.92
CA SER A 391 19.08 -26.84 -9.96
C SER A 391 19.99 -27.35 -8.84
N THR A 392 21.00 -26.57 -8.42
CA THR A 392 21.90 -26.96 -7.33
C THR A 392 21.23 -27.00 -5.96
N ASP A 393 20.20 -26.19 -5.72
CA ASP A 393 19.47 -26.21 -4.44
C ASP A 393 18.61 -27.48 -4.25
N THR A 394 18.16 -28.11 -5.34
CA THR A 394 17.46 -29.40 -5.27
C THR A 394 18.38 -30.58 -4.92
N LYS A 395 19.70 -30.46 -5.10
CA LYS A 395 20.65 -31.57 -4.88
C LYS A 395 21.21 -31.63 -3.47
N TYR A 396 21.17 -30.53 -2.70
CA TYR A 396 21.63 -30.49 -1.31
C TYR A 396 20.55 -30.81 -0.28
N SER A 397 19.26 -30.77 -0.64
CA SER A 397 18.17 -31.13 0.29
C SER A 397 17.88 -32.65 0.37
N SER A 398 18.62 -33.50 -0.35
CA SER A 398 18.46 -34.97 -0.30
C SER A 398 19.64 -35.70 0.35
N VAL A 399 20.56 -34.98 1.01
CA VAL A 399 21.73 -35.58 1.69
C VAL A 399 21.77 -35.08 3.14
N SER A 400 20.86 -35.58 3.98
CA SER A 400 21.00 -35.58 5.45
C SER A 400 19.78 -36.23 6.12
N LEU A 401 19.67 -37.55 5.98
CA LEU A 401 18.93 -38.41 6.91
C LEU A 401 19.45 -39.84 6.72
N GLY A 402 20.67 -40.04 7.21
CA GLY A 402 21.33 -41.33 7.31
C GLY A 402 22.12 -41.36 8.62
N GLU A 403 21.65 -42.20 9.54
CA GLU A 403 22.40 -42.85 10.62
C GLU A 403 23.01 -41.99 11.73
N SER A 404 22.41 -42.07 12.93
CA SER A 404 23.12 -42.55 14.11
C SER A 404 22.12 -43.15 15.10
N THR A 405 22.36 -44.42 15.42
CA THR A 405 21.91 -45.19 16.58
C THR A 405 22.17 -44.52 17.91
#